data_AF-A0A1G9TTA2-F1
#
_entry.id   AF-A0A1G9TTA2-F1
#
_cell.length_a   1.000
_cell.length_b   1.000
_cell.length_c   1.000
_cell.angle_alpha   90.00
_cell.angle_beta   90.00
_cell.angle_gamma   90.00
#
_symmetry.space_group_name_H-M   'P 1'
#
loop_
_entity.id
_entity.type
_entity.pdbx_description
1 polymer ?
#
loop_
_entity_poly.entity_id
_entity_poly.type
_entity_poly.pdbx_seq_one_letter_code
_entity_poly.pdbx_strand_id
1 'polypeptide(L)'
;MAINNVTESPSDPLALIWQTDWASLEHAGGTAEDTPAALADLLLGTPEAQAEAVRHLNGRVHHQNTLYSATGPAAFCVAAFLSDPRTDTLVPSREDGQRYPLRQELLEWLGSITDEVSNDAEAVLVRLGRLPEKYPEFTEIRALRPTLFPAVSAFFQDSNLPVRQGRSVLMS
;
A
#
# COMPACT_ATOMS: atom_id res chain seq x y z
N MET A 1 39.13 12.64 6.71
CA MET A 1 38.17 13.36 5.87
C MET A 1 37.00 12.41 5.66
N ALA A 2 35.84 12.73 6.26
CA ALA A 2 34.73 11.80 6.40
C ALA A 2 33.95 11.65 5.08
N ILE A 3 33.67 10.40 4.73
CA ILE A 3 32.77 9.98 3.66
C ILE A 3 31.33 10.11 4.20
N ASN A 4 30.60 11.12 3.73
CA ASN A 4 29.18 11.28 4.04
C ASN A 4 28.38 10.29 3.20
N ASN A 5 28.00 9.19 3.84
CA ASN A 5 27.06 8.22 3.31
C ASN A 5 25.65 8.76 3.55
N VAL A 6 25.16 9.62 2.67
CA VAL A 6 23.76 10.08 2.71
C VAL A 6 22.93 9.02 1.99
N THR A 7 22.30 8.14 2.78
CA THR A 7 21.11 7.41 2.34
C THR A 7 19.99 8.44 2.20
N GLU A 8 19.94 9.12 1.05
CA GLU A 8 18.88 10.05 0.72
C GLU A 8 17.63 9.22 0.42
N SER A 9 16.71 9.18 1.38
CA SER A 9 15.30 8.95 1.07
C SER A 9 14.91 9.88 -0.09
N PRO A 10 14.08 9.45 -1.05
CA PRO A 10 13.69 10.31 -2.17
C PRO A 10 13.19 11.64 -1.60
N SER A 11 13.83 12.74 -2.01
CA SER A 11 13.66 14.07 -1.41
C SER A 11 12.22 14.59 -1.51
N ASP A 12 11.39 13.96 -2.35
CA ASP A 12 9.95 14.10 -2.39
C ASP A 12 9.28 12.75 -2.73
N PRO A 13 8.50 12.15 -1.82
CA PRO A 13 7.83 10.89 -2.11
C PRO A 13 6.75 11.04 -3.19
N LEU A 14 6.20 12.24 -3.44
CA LEU A 14 5.24 12.47 -4.52
C LEU A 14 5.88 12.32 -5.92
N ALA A 15 7.20 12.48 -6.04
CA ALA A 15 7.90 12.28 -7.30
C ALA A 15 7.81 10.83 -7.80
N LEU A 16 7.56 9.85 -6.92
CA LEU A 16 7.38 8.44 -7.29
C LEU A 16 6.12 8.22 -8.13
N ILE A 17 5.08 9.03 -7.89
CA ILE A 17 3.82 8.96 -8.64
C ILE A 17 4.10 9.25 -10.12
N TRP A 18 4.87 10.29 -10.42
CA TRP A 18 5.10 10.78 -11.78
C TRP A 18 6.17 9.99 -12.56
N GLN A 19 6.90 9.10 -11.88
CA GLN A 19 7.87 8.20 -12.51
C GLN A 19 7.24 6.91 -13.05
N THR A 20 5.98 6.64 -12.68
CA THR A 20 5.25 5.44 -13.08
C THR A 20 4.37 5.74 -14.29
N ASP A 21 4.40 4.87 -15.31
CA ASP A 21 3.51 4.96 -16.48
C ASP A 21 2.15 4.33 -16.18
N TRP A 22 1.28 5.07 -15.48
CA TRP A 22 -0.03 4.60 -15.05
C TRP A 22 -1.01 4.28 -16.17
N ALA A 23 -0.82 4.88 -17.36
CA ALA A 23 -1.65 4.61 -18.53
C ALA A 23 -1.45 3.18 -19.08
N SER A 24 -0.27 2.60 -18.82
CA SER A 24 0.03 1.21 -19.17
C SER A 24 -0.48 0.18 -18.16
N LEU A 25 -0.96 0.63 -17.01
CA LEU A 25 -1.38 -0.22 -15.89
C LEU A 25 -2.90 -0.30 -15.80
N GLU A 26 -3.38 -1.37 -15.18
CA GLU A 26 -4.80 -1.63 -14.97
C GLU A 26 -5.12 -1.75 -13.48
N HIS A 27 -6.39 -1.52 -13.18
CA HIS A 27 -7.04 -1.71 -11.90
C HIS A 27 -8.49 -2.18 -12.16
N ALA A 28 -9.32 -2.36 -11.14
CA ALA A 28 -10.67 -2.90 -11.31
C ALA A 28 -11.59 -2.10 -12.26
N GLY A 29 -11.30 -0.81 -12.49
CA GLY A 29 -12.05 0.05 -13.40
C GLY A 29 -11.53 0.10 -14.85
N GLY A 30 -10.51 -0.68 -15.21
CA GLY A 30 -9.77 -0.54 -16.48
C GLY A 30 -8.42 0.13 -16.27
N THR A 31 -8.04 1.06 -17.14
CA THR A 31 -6.77 1.81 -17.06
C THR A 31 -6.62 2.54 -15.73
N ALA A 32 -5.40 2.61 -15.18
CA ALA A 32 -5.11 3.24 -13.89
C ALA A 32 -4.74 4.74 -13.98
N GLU A 33 -5.09 5.43 -15.06
CA GLU A 33 -4.74 6.85 -15.30
C GLU A 33 -5.27 7.82 -14.23
N ASP A 34 -6.30 7.43 -13.47
CA ASP A 34 -6.89 8.19 -12.37
C ASP A 34 -6.17 7.96 -11.01
N THR A 35 -5.39 6.88 -10.90
CA THR A 35 -4.68 6.50 -9.68
C THR A 35 -3.63 7.52 -9.23
N PRO A 36 -2.88 8.21 -10.12
CA PRO A 36 -1.97 9.29 -9.72
C PRO A 36 -2.63 10.40 -8.91
N ALA A 37 -3.83 10.81 -9.31
CA ALA A 37 -4.56 11.87 -8.62
C ALA A 37 -4.95 11.42 -7.21
N ALA A 38 -5.48 10.19 -7.08
CA ALA A 38 -5.79 9.61 -5.79
C ALA A 38 -4.54 9.49 -4.90
N LEU A 39 -3.40 9.04 -5.42
CA LEU A 39 -2.15 8.95 -4.67
C LEU A 39 -1.64 10.32 -4.21
N ALA A 40 -1.78 11.36 -5.04
CA ALA A 40 -1.41 12.73 -4.66
C ALA A 40 -2.31 13.26 -3.53
N ASP A 41 -3.62 12.97 -3.60
CA ASP A 41 -4.59 13.39 -2.59
C ASP A 41 -4.32 12.78 -1.20
N LEU A 42 -3.64 11.64 -1.10
CA LEU A 42 -3.20 11.10 0.19
C LEU A 42 -2.36 12.09 0.99
N LEU A 43 -1.52 12.90 0.32
CA LEU A 43 -0.66 13.87 1.01
C LEU A 43 -1.11 15.33 0.83
N LEU A 44 -1.82 15.64 -0.25
CA LEU A 44 -2.19 17.02 -0.61
C LEU A 44 -3.68 17.33 -0.40
N GLY A 45 -4.50 16.31 -0.21
CA GLY A 45 -5.95 16.45 -0.10
C GLY A 45 -6.42 16.94 1.27
N THR A 46 -7.69 17.35 1.34
CA THR A 46 -8.41 17.50 2.61
C THR A 46 -8.63 16.14 3.28
N PRO A 47 -8.99 16.06 4.57
CA PRO A 47 -9.28 14.77 5.21
C PRO A 47 -10.33 13.92 4.46
N GLU A 48 -11.33 14.57 3.84
CA GLU A 48 -12.35 13.91 3.04
C GLU A 48 -11.80 13.41 1.69
N ALA A 49 -10.89 14.17 1.06
CA ALA A 49 -10.21 13.74 -0.17
C ALA A 49 -9.21 12.60 0.11
N GLN A 50 -8.49 12.65 1.24
CA GLN A 50 -7.63 11.56 1.70
C GLN A 50 -8.44 10.27 1.94
N ALA A 51 -9.61 10.37 2.56
CA ALA A 51 -10.51 9.23 2.72
C ALA A 51 -11.03 8.69 1.38
N GLU A 52 -11.32 9.55 0.40
CA GLU A 52 -11.63 9.11 -0.97
C GLU A 52 -10.45 8.41 -1.64
N ALA A 53 -9.23 8.94 -1.48
CA ALA A 53 -8.04 8.28 -1.99
C ALA A 53 -7.82 6.89 -1.39
N VAL A 54 -8.05 6.72 -0.08
CA VAL A 54 -8.05 5.39 0.58
C VAL A 54 -9.14 4.49 0.00
N ARG A 55 -10.34 5.02 -0.27
CA ARG A 55 -11.42 4.27 -0.94
C ARG A 55 -11.06 3.88 -2.37
N HIS A 56 -10.33 4.71 -3.11
CA HIS A 56 -9.80 4.37 -4.43
C HIS A 56 -8.83 3.19 -4.36
N LEU A 57 -7.89 3.22 -3.40
CA LEU A 57 -6.95 2.12 -3.17
C LEU A 57 -7.68 0.78 -2.89
N ASN A 58 -8.70 0.79 -2.03
CA ASN A 58 -9.47 -0.40 -1.66
C ASN A 58 -10.54 -0.82 -2.68
N GLY A 59 -11.01 0.12 -3.49
CA GLY A 59 -12.12 -0.10 -4.43
C GLY A 59 -11.68 -0.37 -5.85
N ARG A 60 -10.48 0.09 -6.22
CA ARG A 60 -9.95 0.01 -7.59
C ARG A 60 -8.64 -0.74 -7.64
N VAL A 61 -7.66 -0.30 -6.86
CA VAL A 61 -6.27 -0.77 -6.96
C VAL A 61 -6.07 -2.13 -6.30
N HIS A 62 -6.80 -2.44 -5.24
CA HIS A 62 -6.90 -3.78 -4.65
C HIS A 62 -8.37 -4.09 -4.37
N HIS A 63 -9.07 -4.68 -5.34
CA HIS A 63 -10.50 -4.91 -5.26
C HIS A 63 -10.82 -6.40 -5.10
N GLN A 64 -11.64 -6.77 -4.10
CA GLN A 64 -12.12 -8.15 -3.88
C GLN A 64 -10.99 -9.19 -3.99
N ASN A 65 -9.90 -8.97 -3.26
CA ASN A 65 -8.76 -9.90 -3.18
C ASN A 65 -8.04 -10.10 -4.53
N THR A 66 -8.23 -9.17 -5.49
CA THR A 66 -7.57 -9.20 -6.79
C THR A 66 -6.45 -8.19 -6.84
N LEU A 67 -5.24 -8.67 -7.16
CA LEU A 67 -4.07 -7.86 -7.44
C LEU A 67 -4.07 -7.51 -8.93
N TYR A 68 -3.84 -6.24 -9.23
CA TYR A 68 -3.75 -5.69 -10.58
C TYR A 68 -2.34 -5.17 -10.85
N SER A 69 -2.01 -4.90 -12.11
CA SER A 69 -0.70 -4.34 -12.48
C SER A 69 -0.43 -2.98 -11.83
N ALA A 70 -1.46 -2.20 -11.48
CA ALA A 70 -1.31 -0.97 -10.70
C ALA A 70 -1.00 -1.19 -9.20
N THR A 71 -1.28 -2.38 -8.65
CA THR A 71 -1.18 -2.62 -7.20
C THR A 71 0.26 -2.53 -6.69
N GLY A 72 1.23 -3.13 -7.39
CA GLY A 72 2.65 -3.07 -7.01
C GLY A 72 3.21 -1.64 -6.99
N PRO A 73 3.09 -0.86 -8.09
CA PRO A 73 3.53 0.53 -8.13
C PRO A 73 2.84 1.43 -7.08
N ALA A 74 1.54 1.23 -6.84
CA ALA A 74 0.83 1.94 -5.78
C ALA A 74 1.35 1.58 -4.38
N ALA A 75 1.62 0.28 -4.13
CA ALA A 75 2.18 -0.17 -2.86
C ALA A 75 3.54 0.47 -2.56
N PHE A 76 4.38 0.61 -3.59
CA PHE A 76 5.66 1.29 -3.48
C PHE A 76 5.51 2.77 -3.11
N CYS A 77 4.59 3.50 -3.75
CA CYS A 77 4.29 4.89 -3.42
C CYS A 77 3.78 5.03 -1.97
N VAL A 78 2.80 4.21 -1.58
CA VAL A 78 2.20 4.25 -0.23
C VAL A 78 3.24 3.95 0.85
N ALA A 79 4.13 2.98 0.63
CA ALA A 79 5.21 2.69 1.56
C ALA A 79 6.17 3.88 1.76
N ALA A 80 6.45 4.65 0.71
CA ALA A 80 7.22 5.87 0.81
C ALA A 80 6.48 6.98 1.58
N PHE A 81 5.14 7.03 1.48
CA PHE A 81 4.30 7.98 2.22
C PHE A 81 4.23 7.66 3.72
N LEU A 82 4.44 6.41 4.12
CA LEU A 82 4.36 5.99 5.52
C LEU A 82 5.34 6.69 6.46
N SER A 83 6.34 7.45 6.00
CA SER A 83 7.21 8.25 6.89
C SER A 83 6.86 9.74 6.87
N ASP A 84 5.90 10.15 6.05
CA ASP A 84 5.51 11.55 5.91
C ASP A 84 4.62 11.99 7.09
N PRO A 85 4.92 13.10 7.78
CA PRO A 85 4.08 13.61 8.88
C PRO A 85 2.64 13.94 8.47
N ARG A 86 2.39 14.25 7.20
CA ARG A 86 1.03 14.55 6.69
C ARG A 86 0.08 13.37 6.84
N THR A 87 0.60 12.15 6.94
CA THR A 87 -0.20 10.95 7.18
C THR A 87 -0.70 10.81 8.62
N ASP A 88 -0.32 11.70 9.56
CA ASP A 88 -0.93 11.74 10.90
C ASP A 88 -2.32 12.43 10.91
N THR A 89 -2.75 12.97 9.77
CA THR A 89 -4.06 13.61 9.60
C THR A 89 -5.19 12.63 9.89
N LEU A 90 -6.18 13.07 10.69
CA LEU A 90 -7.36 12.27 11.05
C LEU A 90 -8.41 12.29 9.92
N VAL A 91 -8.58 11.14 9.26
CA VAL A 91 -9.50 10.92 8.14
C VAL A 91 -10.67 10.02 8.54
N PRO A 92 -11.88 10.24 8.00
CA PRO A 92 -13.01 9.33 8.24
C PRO A 92 -12.73 7.94 7.64
N SER A 93 -12.81 6.91 8.47
CA SER A 93 -12.66 5.51 8.05
C SER A 93 -13.89 5.05 7.27
N ARG A 94 -13.65 4.21 6.27
CA ARG A 94 -14.71 3.58 5.47
C ARG A 94 -15.56 2.62 6.30
N GLU A 95 -14.98 1.98 7.32
CA GLU A 95 -15.62 0.87 8.03
C GLU A 95 -16.72 1.33 8.99
N ASP A 96 -16.41 2.34 9.80
CA ASP A 96 -17.26 2.78 10.92
C ASP A 96 -17.54 4.29 10.92
N GLY A 97 -16.95 5.05 10.00
CA GLY A 97 -17.07 6.50 9.90
C GLY A 97 -16.32 7.29 10.99
N GLN A 98 -15.62 6.60 11.91
CA GLN A 98 -14.78 7.25 12.91
C GLN A 98 -13.50 7.77 12.27
N ARG A 99 -12.82 8.70 12.95
CA ARG A 99 -11.60 9.31 12.40
C ARG A 99 -10.33 8.66 12.95
N TYR A 100 -9.45 8.23 12.05
CA TYR A 100 -8.15 7.63 12.38
C TYR A 100 -7.04 8.33 11.60
N PRO A 101 -5.77 8.24 12.06
CA PRO A 101 -4.65 8.71 11.27
C PRO A 101 -4.63 8.03 9.91
N LEU A 102 -4.46 8.81 8.83
CA LEU A 102 -4.32 8.27 7.47
C LEU A 102 -3.27 7.16 7.40
N ARG A 103 -2.16 7.32 8.15
CA ARG A 103 -1.09 6.32 8.26
C ARG A 103 -1.62 4.94 8.65
N GLN A 104 -2.61 4.87 9.54
CA GLN A 104 -3.25 3.63 9.95
C GLN A 104 -3.99 2.98 8.76
N GLU A 105 -4.82 3.74 8.05
CA GLU A 105 -5.57 3.25 6.88
C GLU A 105 -4.62 2.77 5.76
N LEU A 106 -3.47 3.42 5.59
CA LEU A 106 -2.43 3.01 4.63
C LEU A 106 -1.73 1.71 5.05
N LEU A 107 -1.45 1.51 6.34
CA LEU A 107 -0.89 0.27 6.89
C LEU A 107 -1.89 -0.90 6.80
N GLU A 108 -3.18 -0.63 6.98
CA GLU A 108 -4.25 -1.59 6.77
C GLU A 108 -4.33 -2.01 5.30
N TRP A 109 -4.31 -1.07 4.36
CA TRP A 109 -4.30 -1.36 2.93
C TRP A 109 -3.06 -2.14 2.48
N LEU A 110 -1.85 -1.72 2.88
CA LEU A 110 -0.61 -2.47 2.61
C LEU A 110 -0.67 -3.88 3.20
N GLY A 111 -1.29 -4.03 4.36
CA GLY A 111 -1.57 -5.32 4.96
C GLY A 111 -2.38 -6.24 4.08
N SER A 112 -3.52 -5.73 3.61
CA SER A 112 -4.45 -6.50 2.78
C SER A 112 -3.77 -7.08 1.52
N ILE A 113 -2.94 -6.29 0.83
CA ILE A 113 -2.23 -6.79 -0.37
C ILE A 113 -1.11 -7.78 -0.02
N THR A 114 -0.47 -7.63 1.16
CA THR A 114 0.57 -8.58 1.59
C THR A 114 0.01 -9.93 2.00
N ASP A 115 -1.23 -9.96 2.50
CA ASP A 115 -1.95 -11.18 2.86
C ASP A 115 -2.29 -12.00 1.60
N GLU A 116 -2.67 -11.34 0.50
CA GLU A 116 -2.93 -12.00 -0.79
C GLU A 116 -1.71 -12.71 -1.39
N VAL A 117 -0.51 -12.28 -1.02
CA VAL A 117 0.74 -12.92 -1.47
C VAL A 117 1.40 -13.77 -0.39
N SER A 118 0.72 -14.07 0.73
CA SER A 118 1.22 -14.86 1.89
C SER A 118 1.69 -16.27 1.52
N ASN A 119 2.47 -16.89 2.41
CA ASN A 119 2.83 -18.31 2.26
C ASN A 119 1.57 -19.20 2.27
N ASP A 120 0.56 -18.83 3.04
CA ASP A 120 -0.73 -19.51 3.06
C ASP A 120 -1.49 -19.32 1.73
N ALA A 121 -1.52 -18.10 1.17
CA ALA A 121 -2.12 -17.83 -0.14
C ALA A 121 -1.41 -18.61 -1.26
N GLU A 122 -0.08 -18.67 -1.23
CA GLU A 122 0.72 -19.49 -2.15
C GLU A 122 0.36 -20.98 -2.02
N ALA A 123 0.30 -21.50 -0.79
CA ALA A 123 -0.07 -22.89 -0.55
C ALA A 123 -1.47 -23.21 -1.09
N VAL A 124 -2.43 -22.28 -0.97
CA VAL A 124 -3.76 -22.42 -1.57
C VAL A 124 -3.69 -22.44 -3.10
N LEU A 125 -2.96 -21.52 -3.73
CA LEU A 125 -2.75 -21.50 -5.19
C LEU A 125 -2.19 -22.83 -5.70
N VAL A 126 -1.11 -23.32 -5.07
CA VAL A 126 -0.46 -24.57 -5.44
C VAL A 126 -1.41 -25.76 -5.27
N ARG A 127 -2.20 -25.81 -4.18
CA ARG A 127 -3.21 -26.86 -3.96
C ARG A 127 -4.30 -26.87 -5.03
N LEU A 128 -4.59 -25.72 -5.62
CA LEU A 128 -5.52 -25.59 -6.76
C LEU A 128 -4.86 -25.90 -8.11
N GLY A 129 -3.60 -26.35 -8.13
CA GLY A 129 -2.85 -26.62 -9.36
C GLY A 129 -2.42 -25.35 -10.11
N ARG A 130 -2.40 -24.20 -9.43
CA ARG A 130 -1.99 -22.91 -9.97
C ARG A 130 -0.56 -22.61 -9.54
N LEU A 131 0.26 -22.19 -10.49
CA LEU A 131 1.67 -21.87 -10.28
C LEU A 131 1.81 -20.36 -10.07
N PRO A 132 2.40 -19.88 -8.95
CA PRO A 132 2.59 -18.45 -8.69
C PRO A 132 3.25 -17.69 -9.85
N GLU A 133 4.18 -18.33 -10.57
CA GLU A 133 4.90 -17.76 -11.72
C GLU A 133 3.99 -17.44 -12.92
N LYS A 134 2.74 -17.89 -12.89
CA LYS A 134 1.71 -17.55 -13.89
C LYS A 134 0.91 -16.30 -13.52
N TYR A 135 1.17 -15.72 -12.35
CA TYR A 135 0.49 -14.53 -11.81
C TYR A 135 1.55 -13.45 -11.54
N PRO A 136 1.91 -12.64 -12.53
CA PRO A 136 2.99 -11.67 -12.40
C PRO A 136 2.75 -10.72 -11.22
N GLU A 137 1.53 -10.24 -11.01
CA GLU A 137 1.16 -9.35 -9.91
C GLU A 137 1.44 -9.98 -8.54
N PHE A 138 1.16 -11.28 -8.39
CA PHE A 138 1.48 -12.04 -7.19
C PHE A 138 3.01 -12.06 -6.97
N THR A 139 3.78 -12.40 -8.00
CA THR A 139 5.24 -12.49 -7.88
C THR A 139 5.91 -11.14 -7.64
N GLU A 140 5.42 -10.08 -8.28
CA GLU A 140 5.93 -8.72 -8.15
C GLU A 140 5.69 -8.19 -6.74
N ILE A 141 4.46 -8.27 -6.24
CA ILE A 141 4.12 -7.78 -4.90
C ILE A 141 4.83 -8.61 -3.83
N ARG A 142 4.99 -9.92 -4.03
CA ARG A 142 5.79 -10.77 -3.15
C ARG A 142 7.26 -10.35 -3.14
N ALA A 143 7.82 -9.96 -4.28
CA ALA A 143 9.19 -9.46 -4.39
C ALA A 143 9.37 -8.08 -3.71
N LEU A 144 8.30 -7.29 -3.54
CA LEU A 144 8.35 -6.02 -2.82
C LEU A 144 8.46 -6.19 -1.29
N ARG A 145 8.17 -7.37 -0.74
CA ARG A 145 8.15 -7.57 0.72
C ARG A 145 9.39 -7.13 1.48
N PRO A 146 10.63 -7.44 1.05
CA PRO A 146 11.83 -6.98 1.76
C PRO A 146 11.94 -5.44 1.81
N THR A 147 11.34 -4.76 0.83
CA THR A 147 11.29 -3.28 0.76
C THR A 147 10.15 -2.71 1.60
N LEU A 148 8.98 -3.34 1.58
CA LEU A 148 7.81 -2.90 2.35
C LEU A 148 7.97 -3.17 3.85
N PHE A 149 8.61 -4.28 4.22
CA PHE A 149 8.68 -4.75 5.60
C PHE A 149 9.31 -3.73 6.56
N PRO A 150 10.49 -3.12 6.29
CA PRO A 150 11.04 -2.11 7.19
C PRO A 150 10.13 -0.89 7.40
N ALA A 151 9.50 -0.41 6.32
CA ALA A 151 8.60 0.74 6.36
C ALA A 151 7.36 0.45 7.21
N VAL A 152 6.82 -0.77 7.10
CA VAL A 152 5.64 -1.22 7.84
C VAL A 152 5.98 -1.58 9.30
N SER A 153 7.10 -2.28 9.54
CA SER A 153 7.55 -2.72 10.87
C SER A 153 7.90 -1.58 11.82
N ALA A 154 8.35 -0.42 11.30
CA ALA A 154 8.61 0.77 12.11
C ALA A 154 7.37 1.23 12.90
N PHE A 155 6.17 0.98 12.38
CA PHE A 155 4.91 1.42 12.99
C PHE A 155 4.22 0.34 13.84
N PHE A 156 4.69 -0.90 13.80
CA PHE A 156 4.21 -1.95 14.71
C PHE A 156 4.86 -1.90 16.11
N GLN A 157 5.98 -1.19 16.26
CA GLN A 157 6.64 -0.93 17.53
C GLN A 157 6.01 0.26 18.30
N ASP A 158 5.17 1.05 17.62
CA ASP A 158 4.51 2.22 18.17
C ASP A 158 3.13 1.82 18.70
N SER A 159 3.07 1.40 19.96
CA SER A 159 1.92 0.78 20.63
C SER A 159 0.67 1.67 20.80
N ASN A 160 0.55 2.77 20.07
CA ASN A 160 -0.58 3.71 20.12
C ASN A 160 -1.59 3.56 18.98
N LEU A 161 -1.35 2.68 18.01
CA LEU A 161 -2.40 2.34 17.04
C LEU A 161 -3.47 1.50 17.74
N PRO A 162 -4.75 1.95 17.80
CA PRO A 162 -5.82 1.11 18.29
C PRO A 162 -5.89 -0.12 17.39
N VAL A 163 -5.43 -1.27 17.90
CA VAL A 163 -5.53 -2.55 17.22
C VAL A 163 -7.01 -2.82 17.00
N ARG A 164 -7.51 -2.57 15.78
CA ARG A 164 -8.77 -3.16 15.33
C ARG A 164 -8.54 -4.67 15.41
N GLN A 165 -9.34 -5.35 16.24
CA GLN A 165 -9.19 -6.80 16.43
C GLN A 165 -9.19 -7.50 15.07
N GLY A 166 -8.10 -8.22 14.78
CA GLY A 166 -8.02 -9.14 13.66
C GLY A 166 -6.82 -8.97 12.73
N ARG A 167 -5.58 -8.92 13.22
CA ARG A 167 -4.40 -9.25 12.41
C ARG A 167 -3.48 -10.21 13.14
N SER A 168 -3.79 -11.49 12.99
CA SER A 168 -2.80 -12.56 13.08
C SER A 168 -1.99 -12.55 11.79
N VAL A 169 -0.68 -12.79 11.91
CA VAL A 169 0.28 -13.03 10.83
C VAL A 169 0.84 -11.77 10.14
N LEU A 170 1.82 -11.16 10.79
CA LEU A 170 2.89 -10.41 10.10
C LEU A 170 4.27 -11.04 10.32
N MET A 171 4.30 -12.31 10.74
CA MET A 171 5.53 -13.04 11.08
C MET A 171 5.53 -14.48 10.54
N SER A 172 5.04 -14.70 9.31
CA SER A 172 5.16 -15.99 8.61
C SER A 172 5.48 -15.84 7.14
#